data_AF-A0A973XLH5-F1
#
_entry.id   AF-A0A973XLH5-F1
#
_cell.length_a   1.000
_cell.length_b   1.000
_cell.length_c   1.000
_cell.angle_alpha   90.00
_cell.angle_beta   90.00
_cell.angle_gamma   90.00
#
_symmetry.space_group_name_H-M   'P 1'
#
loop_
_entity.id
_entity.type
_entity.pdbx_description
1 polymer ?
#
loop_
_entity_poly.entity_id
_entity_poly.type
_entity_poly.pdbx_seq_one_letter_code
_entity_poly.pdbx_strand_id
1 'polypeptide(L)'
;MKSIIAAFRQRRLEIDFIEMLLVQNRSGNGAVSYSGKGFIRQTDKDSLIFKIYVDKAHNTDFVIDFNSIIKLKSGEIYDEESFYTLTGVASDGSKWCAERILPNCTWLAEYQNPVVHGDLHSCMCGDWSTDQKVLVLHFFDEVDLLGLTDDVRFIADCREFHIHKDEGGFFICVKSDTSLPAHFEVRIEEALRFLLARSVAPRVFVQGDRLKLMAAASRSRRTALEPPIARNSHVVISQSWDLFRQYLSYVINETKSQYWNPVTGHIHNAIEASANSLDAWAIGIGVAVEGLAMMLSMERDEQENENIKTLQRFIIDQVNGHEEHRVFAARIRGLIGSLTSIRAIDRMNKLAEKGGADRVHVAAWKKLRNRGVHPTAESQEVGSLDYQRFIDDLHRLNVLLYHIVFHIIGYRGPYTDYGTRNFPIKDYPLMGVSNSVKSEQP
;
A
#
# COMPACT_ATOMS: atom_id res chain seq x y z
N MET A 1 14.33 9.90 -24.78
CA MET A 1 14.05 9.47 -23.38
C MET A 1 14.35 10.54 -22.34
N LYS A 2 15.61 10.98 -22.13
CA LYS A 2 15.93 12.01 -21.10
C LYS A 2 15.09 13.29 -21.24
N SER A 3 14.85 13.74 -22.48
CA SER A 3 13.96 14.87 -22.79
C SER A 3 12.52 14.64 -22.32
N ILE A 4 11.96 13.46 -22.57
CA ILE A 4 10.60 13.07 -22.13
C ILE A 4 10.49 13.09 -20.61
N ILE A 5 11.48 12.50 -19.90
CA ILE A 5 11.49 12.48 -18.43
C ILE A 5 11.57 13.90 -17.87
N ALA A 6 12.45 14.75 -18.43
CA ALA A 6 12.57 16.14 -18.02
C ALA A 6 11.28 16.94 -18.28
N ALA A 7 10.66 16.76 -19.45
CA ALA A 7 9.37 17.39 -19.77
C ALA A 7 8.25 16.91 -18.82
N PHE A 8 8.22 15.62 -18.49
CA PHE A 8 7.24 15.03 -17.57
C PHE A 8 7.41 15.50 -16.13
N ARG A 9 8.66 15.64 -15.66
CA ARG A 9 8.95 16.24 -14.36
C ARG A 9 8.48 17.70 -14.29
N GLN A 10 8.60 18.43 -15.39
CA GLN A 10 8.26 19.86 -15.47
C GLN A 10 6.79 20.13 -15.81
N ARG A 11 5.93 19.10 -15.89
CA ARG A 11 4.52 19.22 -16.31
C ARG A 11 4.34 19.80 -17.71
N ARG A 12 5.29 19.52 -18.61
CA ARG A 12 5.31 19.98 -20.01
C ARG A 12 5.34 18.82 -21.00
N LEU A 13 5.00 17.60 -20.56
CA LEU A 13 4.97 16.45 -21.45
C LEU A 13 3.84 16.59 -22.46
N GLU A 14 4.20 16.52 -23.73
CA GLU A 14 3.31 16.40 -24.87
C GLU A 14 3.97 15.48 -25.89
N ILE A 15 3.24 14.46 -26.34
CA ILE A 15 3.70 13.46 -27.30
C ILE A 15 2.67 13.42 -28.42
N ASP A 16 3.07 13.86 -29.60
CA ASP A 16 2.23 13.83 -30.81
C ASP A 16 2.34 12.49 -31.52
N PHE A 17 1.19 11.98 -31.94
CA PHE A 17 1.04 10.70 -32.62
C PHE A 17 0.57 10.90 -34.05
N ILE A 18 1.31 10.29 -34.98
CA ILE A 18 0.92 10.21 -36.39
C ILE A 18 -0.18 9.18 -36.62
N GLU A 19 -0.26 8.20 -35.73
CA GLU A 19 -1.26 7.14 -35.71
C GLU A 19 -1.53 6.73 -34.26
N MET A 20 -2.80 6.72 -33.88
CA MET A 20 -3.32 6.17 -32.63
C MET A 20 -4.46 5.21 -32.96
N LEU A 21 -4.53 4.13 -32.21
CA LEU A 21 -5.57 3.11 -32.30
C LEU A 21 -6.04 2.77 -30.89
N LEU A 22 -7.31 3.05 -30.61
CA LEU A 22 -7.98 2.68 -29.37
C LEU A 22 -8.95 1.53 -29.65
N VAL A 23 -8.78 0.38 -29.00
CA VAL A 23 -9.60 -0.82 -29.22
C VAL A 23 -10.20 -1.30 -27.90
N GLN A 24 -11.48 -1.60 -27.88
CA GLN A 24 -12.16 -2.19 -26.74
C GLN A 24 -11.62 -3.60 -26.46
N ASN A 25 -11.41 -3.94 -25.20
CA ASN A 25 -10.88 -5.24 -24.73
C ASN A 25 -11.88 -6.41 -24.90
N ARG A 26 -13.00 -6.19 -25.60
CA ARG A 26 -13.98 -7.22 -25.92
C ARG A 26 -13.43 -8.20 -26.95
N SER A 27 -13.64 -9.48 -26.72
CA SER A 27 -13.28 -10.52 -27.68
C SER A 27 -14.27 -10.59 -28.86
N GLY A 28 -13.75 -10.82 -30.08
CA GLY A 28 -14.54 -11.05 -31.28
C GLY A 28 -14.86 -9.81 -32.14
N ASN A 29 -15.71 -9.97 -33.15
CA ASN A 29 -15.96 -8.95 -34.18
C ASN A 29 -16.74 -7.71 -33.70
N GLY A 30 -17.17 -7.67 -32.44
CA GLY A 30 -17.97 -6.59 -31.86
C GLY A 30 -17.18 -5.58 -31.03
N ALA A 31 -15.85 -5.64 -31.04
CA ALA A 31 -15.01 -4.65 -30.35
C ALA A 31 -15.15 -3.29 -31.04
N VAL A 32 -15.43 -2.25 -30.24
CA VAL A 32 -15.40 -0.87 -30.71
C VAL A 32 -13.95 -0.45 -30.92
N SER A 33 -13.66 0.25 -32.02
CA SER A 33 -12.34 0.86 -32.19
C SER A 33 -12.38 2.22 -32.86
N TYR A 34 -11.38 3.04 -32.51
CA TYR A 34 -11.17 4.38 -33.03
C TYR A 34 -9.72 4.50 -33.50
N SER A 35 -9.51 4.91 -34.75
CA SER A 35 -8.19 5.28 -35.26
C SER A 35 -8.13 6.76 -35.60
N GLY A 36 -6.93 7.33 -35.56
CA GLY A 36 -6.70 8.71 -36.00
C GLY A 36 -5.38 9.27 -35.53
N LYS A 37 -5.21 10.58 -35.70
CA LYS A 37 -4.06 11.32 -35.15
C LYS A 37 -4.41 11.84 -33.75
N GLY A 38 -3.41 12.17 -32.95
CA GLY A 38 -3.69 12.63 -31.60
C GLY A 38 -2.46 12.94 -30.78
N PHE A 39 -2.67 13.05 -29.47
CA PHE A 39 -1.59 13.28 -28.53
C PHE A 39 -1.83 12.59 -27.18
N ILE A 40 -0.73 12.38 -26.45
CA ILE A 40 -0.75 12.18 -25.00
C ILE A 40 -0.11 13.40 -24.35
N ARG A 41 -0.77 13.99 -23.35
CA ARG A 41 -0.27 15.17 -22.63
C ARG A 41 -0.40 15.01 -21.13
N GLN A 42 0.52 15.60 -20.38
CA GLN A 42 0.36 15.78 -18.94
C GLN A 42 -0.43 17.06 -18.64
N THR A 43 -1.28 17.00 -17.62
CA THR A 43 -2.02 18.16 -17.12
C THR A 43 -1.24 18.89 -16.02
N ASP A 44 -1.71 20.09 -15.66
CA ASP A 44 -1.23 20.85 -14.51
C ASP A 44 -1.42 20.12 -13.16
N LYS A 45 -2.37 19.18 -13.11
CA LYS A 45 -2.67 18.32 -11.95
C LYS A 45 -1.88 17.01 -11.93
N ASP A 46 -0.84 16.90 -12.76
CA ASP A 46 -0.02 15.68 -12.89
C ASP A 46 -0.77 14.43 -13.40
N SER A 47 -1.95 14.60 -14.00
CA SER A 47 -2.66 13.53 -14.71
C SER A 47 -2.09 13.37 -16.13
N LEU A 48 -2.22 12.18 -16.70
CA LEU A 48 -1.98 11.94 -18.13
C LEU A 48 -3.34 11.89 -18.84
N ILE A 49 -3.44 12.57 -19.96
CA ILE A 49 -4.63 12.52 -20.83
C ILE A 49 -4.23 12.14 -22.24
N PHE A 50 -5.16 11.53 -22.97
CA PHE A 50 -5.01 11.32 -24.41
C PHE A 50 -6.15 11.98 -25.18
N LYS A 51 -5.91 12.26 -26.46
CA LYS A 51 -6.92 12.75 -27.39
C LYS A 51 -6.67 12.20 -28.78
N ILE A 52 -7.71 11.68 -29.43
CA ILE A 52 -7.70 11.17 -30.80
C ILE A 52 -8.71 11.97 -31.63
N TYR A 53 -8.23 12.52 -32.74
CA TYR A 53 -9.02 13.09 -33.81
C TYR A 53 -9.35 11.96 -34.78
N VAL A 54 -10.53 11.36 -34.62
CA VAL A 54 -10.86 10.09 -35.25
C VAL A 54 -11.05 10.25 -36.75
N ASP A 55 -10.32 9.45 -37.53
CA ASP A 55 -10.47 9.34 -38.98
C ASP A 55 -11.37 8.16 -39.36
N LYS A 56 -11.34 7.08 -38.58
CA LYS A 56 -12.16 5.88 -38.75
C LYS A 56 -12.65 5.37 -37.40
N ALA A 57 -13.93 5.08 -37.33
CA ALA A 57 -14.56 4.39 -36.21
C ALA A 57 -15.17 3.08 -36.71
N HIS A 58 -15.04 2.01 -35.93
CA HIS A 58 -15.63 0.70 -36.24
C HIS A 58 -16.55 0.24 -35.10
N ASN A 59 -17.68 -0.39 -35.47
CA ASN A 59 -18.68 -0.96 -34.56
C ASN A 59 -19.30 0.03 -33.56
N THR A 60 -19.30 1.32 -33.90
CA THR A 60 -19.87 2.37 -33.04
C THR A 60 -20.46 3.49 -33.89
N ASP A 61 -21.46 4.15 -33.33
CA ASP A 61 -22.02 5.42 -33.79
C ASP A 61 -22.50 6.21 -32.55
N PHE A 62 -23.05 7.40 -32.78
CA PHE A 62 -23.59 8.25 -31.71
C PHE A 62 -24.65 7.54 -30.85
N VAL A 63 -25.52 6.72 -31.46
CA VAL A 63 -26.63 6.05 -30.76
C VAL A 63 -26.11 4.91 -29.90
N ILE A 64 -25.15 4.14 -30.40
CA ILE A 64 -24.49 3.04 -29.68
C ILE A 64 -23.72 3.59 -28.46
N ASP A 65 -22.94 4.65 -28.67
CA ASP A 65 -22.13 5.29 -27.63
C ASP A 65 -23.02 5.88 -26.52
N PHE A 66 -24.06 6.64 -26.90
CA PHE A 66 -25.04 7.19 -25.96
C PHE A 66 -25.76 6.10 -25.14
N ASN A 67 -26.16 5.00 -25.79
CA ASN A 67 -26.79 3.87 -25.10
C ASN A 67 -25.83 3.16 -24.14
N SER A 68 -24.52 3.18 -24.39
CA SER A 68 -23.54 2.57 -23.49
C SER A 68 -23.43 3.32 -22.17
N ILE A 69 -23.50 4.66 -22.20
CA ILE A 69 -23.50 5.53 -21.02
C ILE A 69 -24.73 5.24 -20.15
N ILE A 70 -25.91 5.06 -20.76
CA ILE A 70 -27.15 4.75 -20.05
C ILE A 70 -27.11 3.37 -19.37
N LYS A 71 -26.34 2.42 -19.91
CA LYS A 71 -26.20 1.08 -19.32
C LYS A 71 -25.34 1.05 -18.06
N LEU A 72 -24.60 2.11 -17.76
CA LEU A 72 -23.78 2.19 -16.56
C LEU A 72 -24.69 2.30 -15.33
N LYS A 73 -24.81 1.19 -14.60
CA LYS A 73 -25.53 1.15 -13.33
C LYS A 73 -24.64 1.66 -12.21
N SER A 74 -25.15 2.63 -11.46
CA SER A 74 -24.49 3.09 -10.25
C SER A 74 -24.28 1.92 -9.27
N GLY A 75 -23.05 1.77 -8.77
CA GLY A 75 -22.68 0.73 -7.82
C GLY A 75 -22.07 -0.55 -8.43
N GLU A 76 -21.91 -0.63 -9.75
CA GLU A 76 -21.25 -1.76 -10.41
C GLU A 76 -19.79 -1.43 -10.78
N ILE A 77 -18.91 -2.44 -10.70
CA ILE A 77 -17.52 -2.34 -11.17
C ILE A 77 -17.50 -2.68 -12.65
N TYR A 78 -16.77 -1.89 -13.45
CA TYR A 78 -16.55 -2.18 -14.87
C TYR A 78 -15.89 -3.55 -15.05
N ASP A 79 -16.45 -4.35 -15.95
CA ASP A 79 -15.80 -5.58 -16.41
C ASP A 79 -14.59 -5.28 -17.29
N GLU A 80 -13.76 -6.30 -17.55
CA GLU A 80 -12.55 -6.13 -18.37
C GLU A 80 -12.88 -5.72 -19.82
N GLU A 81 -14.02 -6.15 -20.34
CA GLU A 81 -14.48 -5.84 -21.70
C GLU A 81 -14.95 -4.40 -21.87
N SER A 82 -15.26 -3.70 -20.77
CA SER A 82 -15.62 -2.28 -20.78
C SER A 82 -14.42 -1.37 -21.04
N PHE A 83 -13.22 -1.86 -20.77
CA PHE A 83 -12.00 -1.09 -20.96
C PHE A 83 -11.47 -1.14 -22.39
N TYR A 84 -10.61 -0.17 -22.70
CA TYR A 84 -9.94 -0.04 -23.98
C TYR A 84 -8.42 -0.10 -23.81
N THR A 85 -7.75 -0.53 -24.88
CA THR A 85 -6.31 -0.48 -25.06
C THR A 85 -5.96 0.52 -26.15
N LEU A 86 -5.10 1.47 -25.83
CA LEU A 86 -4.56 2.47 -26.73
C LEU A 86 -3.18 2.03 -27.20
N THR A 87 -2.96 2.03 -28.51
CA THR A 87 -1.63 1.91 -29.11
C THR A 87 -1.39 3.10 -30.02
N GLY A 88 -0.13 3.48 -30.24
CA GLY A 88 0.17 4.56 -31.16
C GLY A 88 1.63 4.64 -31.57
N VAL A 89 1.87 5.27 -32.72
CA VAL A 89 3.20 5.61 -33.24
C VAL A 89 3.40 7.11 -33.16
N ALA A 90 4.37 7.54 -32.36
CA ALA A 90 4.72 8.94 -32.20
C ALA A 90 5.46 9.48 -33.45
N SER A 91 5.60 10.80 -33.55
CA SER A 91 6.29 11.45 -34.67
C SER A 91 7.77 11.06 -34.83
N ASP A 92 8.41 10.59 -33.75
CA ASP A 92 9.79 10.06 -33.76
C ASP A 92 9.87 8.56 -34.09
N GLY A 93 8.73 7.92 -34.38
CA GLY A 93 8.62 6.49 -34.67
C GLY A 93 8.53 5.60 -33.43
N SER A 94 8.59 6.15 -32.22
CA SER A 94 8.42 5.37 -30.99
C SER A 94 7.00 4.82 -30.86
N LYS A 95 6.87 3.58 -30.39
CA LYS A 95 5.59 2.89 -30.18
C LYS A 95 5.17 2.98 -28.74
N TRP A 96 3.93 3.40 -28.52
CA TRP A 96 3.34 3.55 -27.19
C TRP A 96 2.13 2.66 -27.00
N CYS A 97 1.92 2.23 -25.76
CA CYS A 97 0.75 1.47 -25.32
C CYS A 97 0.22 2.01 -23.98
N ALA A 98 -1.10 2.04 -23.82
CA ALA A 98 -1.77 2.26 -22.54
C ALA A 98 -3.02 1.37 -22.46
N GLU A 99 -3.29 0.82 -21.29
CA GLU A 99 -4.36 -0.16 -21.08
C GLU A 99 -5.36 0.33 -20.05
N ARG A 100 -6.50 -0.36 -19.94
CA ARG A 100 -7.56 -0.11 -18.94
C ARG A 100 -8.15 1.30 -19.03
N ILE A 101 -8.40 1.77 -20.26
CA ILE A 101 -8.92 3.12 -20.53
C ILE A 101 -10.45 3.10 -20.58
N LEU A 102 -11.08 4.10 -19.97
CA LEU A 102 -12.49 4.43 -20.15
C LEU A 102 -12.60 5.74 -20.94
N PRO A 103 -12.79 5.67 -22.27
CA PRO A 103 -12.81 6.85 -23.12
C PRO A 103 -14.10 7.66 -22.97
N ASN A 104 -13.99 8.95 -23.23
CA ASN A 104 -15.11 9.85 -23.49
C ASN A 104 -15.13 10.21 -24.98
N CYS A 105 -16.31 10.13 -25.57
CA CYS A 105 -16.53 10.48 -26.97
C CYS A 105 -17.30 11.80 -27.05
N THR A 106 -16.80 12.74 -27.84
CA THR A 106 -17.48 14.00 -28.14
C THR A 106 -17.90 14.01 -29.60
N TRP A 107 -19.19 13.80 -29.84
CA TRP A 107 -19.80 13.87 -31.16
C TRP A 107 -20.29 15.28 -31.43
N LEU A 108 -19.91 15.83 -32.57
CA LEU A 108 -20.35 17.14 -33.05
C LEU A 108 -21.25 16.92 -34.26
N ALA A 109 -22.40 17.58 -34.32
CA ALA A 109 -23.41 17.36 -35.36
C ALA A 109 -22.88 17.56 -36.79
N GLU A 110 -21.82 18.35 -36.95
CA GLU A 110 -21.20 18.67 -38.25
C GLU A 110 -20.17 17.63 -38.72
N TYR A 111 -19.75 16.70 -37.86
CA TYR A 111 -18.66 15.76 -38.15
C TYR A 111 -19.14 14.32 -38.06
N GLN A 112 -18.75 13.49 -39.05
CA GLN A 112 -19.08 12.07 -39.07
C GLN A 112 -18.37 11.28 -37.96
N ASN A 113 -17.20 11.75 -37.52
CA ASN A 113 -16.37 11.05 -36.54
C ASN A 113 -16.26 11.85 -35.23
N PRO A 114 -16.17 11.17 -34.07
CA PRO A 114 -16.05 11.84 -32.79
C PRO A 114 -14.63 12.31 -32.52
N VAL A 115 -14.48 13.16 -31.51
CA VAL A 115 -13.21 13.34 -30.82
C VAL A 115 -13.21 12.45 -29.59
N VAL A 116 -12.25 11.54 -29.49
CA VAL A 116 -12.14 10.60 -28.36
C VAL A 116 -11.04 11.08 -27.42
N HIS A 117 -11.30 11.11 -26.12
CA HIS A 117 -10.33 11.55 -25.13
C HIS A 117 -10.57 10.88 -23.78
N GLY A 118 -9.60 10.96 -22.88
CA GLY A 118 -9.77 10.43 -21.53
C GLY A 118 -8.49 10.51 -20.72
N ASP A 119 -8.60 10.07 -19.47
CA ASP A 119 -7.47 9.97 -18.55
C ASP A 119 -6.72 8.65 -18.76
N LEU A 120 -5.39 8.71 -18.62
CA LEU A 120 -4.51 7.55 -18.60
C LEU A 120 -3.94 7.38 -17.19
N HIS A 121 -4.01 6.16 -16.65
CA HIS A 121 -3.28 5.84 -15.44
C HIS A 121 -1.78 5.69 -15.71
N SER A 122 -1.43 5.07 -16.84
CA SER A 122 -0.04 4.92 -17.28
C SER A 122 0.05 4.77 -18.80
N CYS A 123 1.21 5.09 -19.36
CA CYS A 123 1.56 4.74 -20.75
C CYS A 123 3.00 4.24 -20.83
N MET A 124 3.26 3.37 -21.79
CA MET A 124 4.52 2.64 -21.93
C MET A 124 5.05 2.80 -23.35
N CYS A 125 6.36 2.94 -23.48
CA CYS A 125 7.10 2.98 -24.74
C CYS A 125 8.09 1.81 -24.80
N GLY A 126 8.08 1.07 -25.91
CA GLY A 126 8.90 -0.12 -26.14
C GLY A 126 8.33 -1.42 -25.54
N ASP A 127 8.89 -2.56 -25.94
CA ASP A 127 8.42 -3.89 -25.55
C ASP A 127 9.00 -4.31 -24.20
N TRP A 128 8.18 -4.56 -23.19
CA TRP A 128 8.65 -4.95 -21.86
C TRP A 128 8.97 -6.46 -21.78
N SER A 129 10.21 -6.78 -21.43
CA SER A 129 10.71 -8.13 -21.13
C SER A 129 11.01 -8.25 -19.65
N THR A 130 10.86 -9.47 -19.13
CA THR A 130 11.12 -9.86 -17.75
C THR A 130 12.61 -10.10 -17.44
N ASP A 131 13.47 -10.23 -18.45
CA ASP A 131 14.90 -10.51 -18.26
C ASP A 131 15.73 -9.22 -18.14
N GLN A 132 15.73 -8.61 -16.96
CA GLN A 132 16.20 -7.23 -16.79
C GLN A 132 17.17 -7.11 -15.64
N LYS A 133 18.32 -6.49 -15.89
CA LYS A 133 19.39 -6.36 -14.90
C LYS A 133 19.49 -4.96 -14.30
N VAL A 134 18.84 -3.97 -14.94
CA VAL A 134 18.88 -2.57 -14.53
C VAL A 134 17.47 -1.99 -14.57
N LEU A 135 17.09 -1.33 -13.49
CA LEU A 135 15.83 -0.62 -13.36
C LEU A 135 16.11 0.77 -12.79
N VAL A 136 15.55 1.82 -13.39
CA VAL A 136 15.59 3.17 -12.83
C VAL A 136 14.18 3.66 -12.57
N LEU A 137 13.92 4.08 -11.33
CA LEU A 137 12.65 4.59 -10.86
C LEU A 137 12.80 6.07 -10.52
N HIS A 138 12.03 6.95 -11.16
CA HIS A 138 11.98 8.36 -10.81
C HIS A 138 10.74 8.65 -9.97
N PHE A 139 10.95 9.31 -8.84
CA PHE A 139 9.93 9.82 -7.95
C PHE A 139 9.96 11.35 -8.06
N PHE A 140 8.82 11.97 -8.38
CA PHE A 140 8.71 13.44 -8.48
C PHE A 140 8.12 14.06 -7.21
N ASP A 141 8.16 13.28 -6.14
CA ASP A 141 7.62 13.67 -4.88
C ASP A 141 8.74 14.30 -4.07
N GLU A 142 8.50 15.50 -3.56
CA GLU A 142 9.36 16.10 -2.55
C GLU A 142 9.25 15.27 -1.28
N VAL A 143 10.15 14.31 -1.16
CA VAL A 143 10.28 13.46 0.02
C VAL A 143 11.64 13.72 0.61
N ASP A 144 11.62 13.97 1.91
CA ASP A 144 12.85 14.06 2.68
C ASP A 144 13.40 12.64 2.87
N LEU A 145 14.26 12.25 1.94
CA LEU A 145 14.99 10.99 2.00
C LEU A 145 15.98 11.00 3.17
N LEU A 146 16.24 9.82 3.68
CA LEU A 146 17.08 9.59 4.85
C LEU A 146 18.56 9.63 4.42
N GLY A 147 19.22 10.78 4.60
CA GLY A 147 20.64 10.97 4.27
C GLY A 147 21.10 12.41 4.40
N LEU A 148 22.39 12.62 4.70
CA LEU A 148 23.02 13.96 4.69
C LEU A 148 23.39 14.41 3.26
N THR A 149 23.52 13.45 2.36
CA THR A 149 23.99 13.65 0.99
C THR A 149 22.87 13.39 0.01
N ASP A 150 22.90 14.09 -1.12
CA ASP A 150 21.98 13.86 -2.23
C ASP A 150 22.25 12.53 -2.95
N ASP A 151 23.39 11.87 -2.69
CA ASP A 151 23.76 10.58 -3.25
C ASP A 151 23.95 9.52 -2.17
N VAL A 152 23.29 8.38 -2.32
CA VAL A 152 23.42 7.21 -1.43
C VAL A 152 23.64 5.95 -2.26
N ARG A 153 24.59 5.10 -1.84
CA ARG A 153 24.82 3.78 -2.43
C ARG A 153 24.83 2.69 -1.37
N PHE A 154 24.17 1.58 -1.65
CA PHE A 154 24.18 0.41 -0.78
C PHE A 154 23.83 -0.85 -1.56
N ILE A 155 24.02 -2.02 -0.94
CA ILE A 155 23.65 -3.31 -1.49
C ILE A 155 22.47 -3.88 -0.70
N ALA A 156 21.45 -4.36 -1.39
CA ALA A 156 20.30 -5.03 -0.78
C ALA A 156 19.94 -6.29 -1.59
N ASP A 157 19.85 -7.44 -0.92
CA ASP A 157 19.50 -8.72 -1.56
C ASP A 157 20.31 -8.98 -2.84
N CYS A 158 21.65 -8.86 -2.75
CA CYS A 158 22.61 -9.02 -3.86
C CYS A 158 22.45 -8.03 -5.03
N ARG A 159 21.81 -6.87 -4.81
CA ARG A 159 21.60 -5.84 -5.84
C ARG A 159 22.18 -4.50 -5.39
N GLU A 160 22.82 -3.79 -6.31
CA GLU A 160 23.38 -2.46 -6.06
C GLU A 160 22.27 -1.41 -6.23
N PHE A 161 22.07 -0.61 -5.19
CA PHE A 161 21.17 0.54 -5.19
C PHE A 161 21.98 1.82 -5.23
N HIS A 162 21.63 2.72 -6.14
CA HIS A 162 22.11 4.10 -6.17
C HIS A 162 20.90 5.03 -6.16
N ILE A 163 20.78 5.81 -5.09
CA ILE A 163 19.73 6.79 -4.90
C ILE A 163 20.34 8.18 -5.08
N HIS A 164 19.68 9.00 -5.88
CA HIS A 164 20.08 10.39 -6.12
C HIS A 164 18.88 11.32 -5.93
N LYS A 165 19.04 12.34 -5.11
CA LYS A 165 18.05 13.38 -4.81
C LYS A 165 18.36 14.63 -5.63
N ASP A 166 17.32 15.29 -6.13
CA ASP A 166 17.41 16.57 -6.82
C ASP A 166 16.28 17.52 -6.37
N GLU A 167 16.28 18.76 -6.86
CA GLU A 167 15.30 19.79 -6.46
C GLU A 167 13.84 19.40 -6.75
N GLY A 168 13.58 18.40 -7.59
CA GLY A 168 12.23 17.98 -7.99
C GLY A 168 11.84 16.57 -7.55
N GLY A 169 12.63 15.94 -6.66
CA GLY A 169 12.37 14.61 -6.15
C GLY A 169 13.65 13.77 -6.07
N PHE A 170 13.57 12.51 -6.48
CA PHE A 170 14.71 11.60 -6.46
C PHE A 170 14.55 10.49 -7.50
N PHE A 171 15.63 9.77 -7.77
CA PHE A 171 15.57 8.52 -8.50
C PHE A 171 16.35 7.42 -7.81
N ILE A 172 15.96 6.18 -8.08
CA ILE A 172 16.64 4.97 -7.63
C ILE A 172 17.05 4.19 -8.86
N CYS A 173 18.35 3.97 -9.02
CA CYS A 173 18.92 3.03 -9.97
C CYS A 173 19.24 1.73 -9.24
N VAL A 174 18.70 0.61 -9.72
CA VAL A 174 19.05 -0.71 -9.22
C VAL A 174 19.76 -1.50 -10.30
N LYS A 175 20.86 -2.14 -9.93
CA LYS A 175 21.63 -3.04 -10.80
C LYS A 175 21.79 -4.41 -10.15
N SER A 176 21.75 -5.44 -10.97
CA SER A 176 21.85 -6.84 -10.56
C SER A 176 22.64 -7.64 -11.59
N ASP A 177 23.43 -8.61 -11.14
CA ASP A 177 24.12 -9.54 -12.06
C ASP A 177 23.15 -10.54 -12.71
N THR A 178 22.04 -10.82 -12.02
CA THR A 178 20.93 -11.67 -12.45
C THR A 178 19.68 -10.86 -12.78
N SER A 179 18.73 -11.48 -13.49
CA SER A 179 17.43 -10.87 -13.80
C SER A 179 16.71 -10.44 -12.52
N LEU A 180 16.17 -9.23 -12.52
CA LEU A 180 15.34 -8.69 -11.46
C LEU A 180 14.04 -9.51 -11.35
N PRO A 181 13.52 -9.73 -10.13
CA PRO A 181 12.23 -10.37 -9.95
C PRO A 181 11.10 -9.65 -10.70
N ALA A 182 10.04 -10.37 -11.05
CA ALA A 182 8.83 -9.73 -11.57
C ALA A 182 8.27 -8.74 -10.54
N HIS A 183 7.78 -7.60 -11.01
CA HIS A 183 7.19 -6.54 -10.18
C HIS A 183 8.13 -5.99 -9.10
N PHE A 184 9.45 -6.02 -9.34
CA PHE A 184 10.45 -5.55 -8.38
C PHE A 184 10.29 -4.08 -8.02
N GLU A 185 9.78 -3.27 -8.95
CA GLU A 185 9.43 -1.87 -8.73
C GLU A 185 8.41 -1.69 -7.60
N VAL A 186 7.44 -2.60 -7.49
CA VAL A 186 6.43 -2.60 -6.43
C VAL A 186 7.11 -2.91 -5.08
N ARG A 187 8.03 -3.86 -5.05
CA ARG A 187 8.77 -4.22 -3.82
C ARG A 187 9.63 -3.08 -3.29
N ILE A 188 10.26 -2.32 -4.19
CA ILE A 188 10.98 -1.10 -3.82
C ILE A 188 10.02 -0.06 -3.24
N GLU A 189 8.88 0.16 -3.88
CA GLU A 189 7.85 1.10 -3.40
C GLU A 189 7.37 0.74 -1.99
N GLU A 190 7.10 -0.54 -1.72
CA GLU A 190 6.69 -1.02 -0.41
C GLU A 190 7.74 -0.78 0.67
N ALA A 191 9.00 -1.10 0.38
CA ALA A 191 10.10 -0.89 1.32
C ALA A 191 10.32 0.60 1.61
N LEU A 192 10.23 1.48 0.60
CA LEU A 192 10.27 2.93 0.81
C LEU A 192 9.07 3.42 1.63
N ARG A 193 7.86 2.93 1.33
CA ARG A 193 6.64 3.33 2.06
C ARG A 193 6.76 2.99 3.54
N PHE A 194 7.23 1.79 3.85
CA PHE A 194 7.48 1.38 5.24
C PHE A 194 8.54 2.26 5.90
N LEU A 195 9.68 2.45 5.23
CA LEU A 195 10.80 3.24 5.75
C LEU A 195 10.41 4.69 6.05
N LEU A 196 9.63 5.29 5.16
CA LEU A 196 9.28 6.71 5.20
C LEU A 196 7.98 7.00 5.94
N ALA A 197 7.19 5.95 6.26
CA ALA A 197 5.80 6.03 6.74
C ALA A 197 4.91 6.96 5.90
N ARG A 198 5.12 6.95 4.57
CA ARG A 198 4.41 7.82 3.63
C ARG A 198 4.15 7.11 2.31
N SER A 199 3.06 7.49 1.66
CA SER A 199 2.74 7.02 0.32
C SER A 199 3.67 7.68 -0.71
N VAL A 200 4.65 6.91 -1.18
CA VAL A 200 5.50 7.24 -2.33
C VAL A 200 5.09 6.36 -3.51
N ALA A 201 5.22 6.89 -4.72
CA ALA A 201 4.99 6.12 -5.95
C ALA A 201 5.91 6.63 -7.06
N PRO A 202 6.61 5.74 -7.78
CA PRO A 202 7.40 6.15 -8.93
C PRO A 202 6.50 6.69 -10.04
N ARG A 203 6.95 7.76 -10.69
CA ARG A 203 6.27 8.41 -11.82
C ARG A 203 6.84 7.97 -13.15
N VAL A 204 8.10 7.53 -13.17
CA VAL A 204 8.78 7.05 -14.37
C VAL A 204 9.58 5.79 -14.07
N PHE A 205 9.49 4.82 -14.97
CA PHE A 205 10.27 3.59 -14.95
C PHE A 205 11.10 3.56 -16.23
N VAL A 206 12.39 3.33 -16.10
CA VAL A 206 13.31 3.20 -17.22
C VAL A 206 14.02 1.86 -17.15
N GLN A 207 14.06 1.20 -18.29
CA GLN A 207 14.62 -0.14 -18.40
C GLN A 207 15.23 -0.34 -19.79
N GLY A 208 16.54 -0.09 -19.91
CA GLY A 208 17.21 -0.02 -21.21
C GLY A 208 16.66 1.16 -22.03
N ASP A 209 16.07 0.86 -23.18
CA ASP A 209 15.41 1.81 -24.09
C ASP A 209 13.90 1.98 -23.81
N ARG A 210 13.37 1.30 -22.79
CA ARG A 210 11.95 1.32 -22.43
C ARG A 210 11.65 2.37 -21.39
N LEU A 211 10.43 2.89 -21.47
CA LEU A 211 9.95 3.96 -20.62
C LEU A 211 8.49 3.70 -20.25
N LYS A 212 8.16 3.77 -18.96
CA LYS A 212 6.76 3.81 -18.49
C LYS A 212 6.55 5.08 -17.71
N LEU A 213 5.47 5.78 -18.02
CA LEU A 213 5.02 6.99 -17.34
C LEU A 213 3.76 6.67 -16.57
N MET A 214 3.67 7.13 -15.33
CA MET A 214 2.49 6.99 -14.48
C MET A 214 1.92 8.35 -14.12
N ALA A 215 0.59 8.46 -14.18
CA ALA A 215 -0.11 9.62 -13.64
C ALA A 215 0.09 9.71 -12.11
N ALA A 216 -0.11 10.91 -11.54
CA ALA A 216 -0.09 11.07 -10.10
C ALA A 216 -1.23 10.25 -9.49
N ALA A 217 -0.93 9.40 -8.51
CA ALA A 217 -1.96 8.89 -7.63
C ALA A 217 -2.42 10.01 -6.70
N SER A 218 -3.74 10.15 -6.52
CA SER A 218 -4.29 10.95 -5.42
C SER A 218 -3.82 10.33 -4.11
N ARG A 219 -3.20 11.14 -3.26
CA ARG A 219 -2.63 10.66 -2.00
C ARG A 219 -2.63 11.75 -0.96
N SER A 220 -2.62 11.31 0.28
CA SER A 220 -2.59 12.19 1.42
C SER A 220 -1.20 12.81 1.62
N ARG A 221 -1.10 14.14 1.53
CA ARG A 221 0.20 14.86 1.67
C ARG A 221 0.69 14.99 3.11
N ARG A 222 -0.20 14.89 4.09
CA ARG A 222 0.08 15.16 5.51
C ARG A 222 -0.37 14.00 6.37
N THR A 223 0.45 12.96 6.44
CA THR A 223 0.20 11.79 7.29
C THR A 223 0.76 12.07 8.69
N ALA A 224 0.05 11.63 9.73
CA ALA A 224 0.50 11.72 11.12
C ALA A 224 1.30 10.49 11.56
N LEU A 225 1.31 9.42 10.77
CA LEU A 225 2.17 8.25 11.02
C LEU A 225 3.64 8.63 10.82
N GLU A 226 4.42 8.54 11.88
CA GLU A 226 5.85 8.85 11.89
C GLU A 226 6.68 7.64 11.44
N PRO A 227 7.84 7.81 10.76
CA PRO A 227 8.66 6.70 10.26
C PRO A 227 9.23 5.82 11.39
N PRO A 228 9.59 4.55 11.14
CA PRO A 228 10.15 3.67 12.17
C PRO A 228 11.40 4.23 12.88
N ILE A 229 12.16 5.09 12.20
CA ILE A 229 13.28 5.86 12.75
C ILE A 229 13.05 7.34 12.39
N ALA A 230 12.93 8.19 13.41
CA ALA A 230 12.66 9.62 13.26
C ALA A 230 13.82 10.34 12.57
N ARG A 231 13.50 11.19 11.59
CA ARG A 231 14.46 11.84 10.67
C ARG A 231 15.54 12.68 11.36
N ASN A 232 15.25 13.22 12.53
CA ASN A 232 16.16 14.06 13.31
C ASN A 232 17.16 13.24 14.16
N SER A 233 17.13 11.91 14.10
CA SER A 233 18.07 11.06 14.83
C SER A 233 19.37 10.86 14.04
N HIS A 234 20.50 10.98 14.74
CA HIS A 234 21.83 10.67 14.19
C HIS A 234 21.96 9.24 13.65
N VAL A 235 21.12 8.33 14.13
CA VAL A 235 21.14 6.90 13.76
C VAL A 235 20.50 6.64 12.39
N VAL A 236 19.60 7.52 11.94
CA VAL A 236 18.86 7.43 10.67
C VAL A 236 19.78 7.12 9.50
N ILE A 237 20.84 7.91 9.34
CA ILE A 237 21.70 7.86 8.16
C ILE A 237 22.36 6.47 8.04
N SER A 238 22.75 5.88 9.17
CA SER A 238 23.45 4.59 9.20
C SER A 238 22.52 3.37 9.13
N GLN A 239 21.31 3.44 9.67
CA GLN A 239 20.49 2.25 9.95
C GLN A 239 19.20 2.18 9.14
N SER A 240 18.73 3.30 8.57
CA SER A 240 17.52 3.32 7.74
C SER A 240 17.64 2.42 6.51
N TRP A 241 18.83 2.33 5.91
CA TRP A 241 19.05 1.46 4.76
C TRP A 241 19.15 -0.02 5.14
N ASP A 242 19.55 -0.34 6.37
CA ASP A 242 19.50 -1.72 6.87
C ASP A 242 18.04 -2.15 7.10
N LEU A 243 17.20 -1.26 7.64
CA LEU A 243 15.77 -1.50 7.77
C LEU A 243 15.09 -1.66 6.38
N PHE A 244 15.46 -0.81 5.42
CA PHE A 244 15.01 -0.93 4.03
C PHE A 244 15.38 -2.30 3.45
N ARG A 245 16.64 -2.74 3.60
CA ARG A 245 17.11 -4.04 3.13
C ARG A 245 16.30 -5.19 3.71
N GLN A 246 16.07 -5.16 5.03
CA GLN A 246 15.34 -6.22 5.72
C GLN A 246 13.89 -6.32 5.22
N TYR A 247 13.20 -5.17 5.10
CA TYR A 247 11.83 -5.16 4.60
C TYR A 247 11.75 -5.56 3.12
N LEU A 248 12.67 -5.07 2.28
CA LEU A 248 12.75 -5.42 0.87
C LEU A 248 12.95 -6.93 0.67
N SER A 249 13.91 -7.54 1.40
CA SER A 249 14.15 -8.98 1.35
C SER A 249 12.91 -9.77 1.75
N TYR A 250 12.20 -9.34 2.80
CA TYR A 250 10.94 -9.94 3.21
C TYR A 250 9.88 -9.91 2.08
N VAL A 251 9.60 -8.74 1.49
CA VAL A 251 8.53 -8.66 0.47
C VAL A 251 8.89 -9.38 -0.83
N ILE A 252 10.17 -9.44 -1.21
CA ILE A 252 10.63 -10.24 -2.37
C ILE A 252 10.34 -11.73 -2.15
N ASN A 253 10.62 -12.23 -0.95
CA ASN A 253 10.47 -13.66 -0.64
C ASN A 253 9.00 -14.07 -0.45
N GLU A 254 8.20 -13.20 0.20
CA GLU A 254 6.83 -13.52 0.59
C GLU A 254 5.78 -13.08 -0.44
N THR A 255 6.12 -12.32 -1.48
CA THR A 255 5.13 -11.80 -2.43
C THR A 255 5.55 -11.96 -3.88
N LYS A 256 4.90 -12.92 -4.55
CA LYS A 256 5.14 -13.26 -5.96
C LYS A 256 4.17 -12.59 -6.93
N SER A 257 3.07 -12.03 -6.43
CA SER A 257 2.06 -11.38 -7.26
C SER A 257 2.47 -9.93 -7.59
N GLN A 258 1.72 -9.27 -8.47
CA GLN A 258 1.85 -7.83 -8.74
C GLN A 258 1.26 -6.95 -7.63
N TYR A 259 0.53 -7.54 -6.69
CA TYR A 259 -0.14 -6.81 -5.62
C TYR A 259 0.80 -6.60 -4.42
N TRP A 260 0.43 -5.67 -3.54
CA TRP A 260 1.19 -5.46 -2.31
C TRP A 260 1.15 -6.69 -1.40
N ASN A 261 2.24 -6.87 -0.66
CA ASN A 261 2.29 -7.74 0.48
C ASN A 261 1.20 -7.30 1.50
N PRO A 262 0.48 -8.24 2.13
CA PRO A 262 -0.52 -7.92 3.14
C PRO A 262 -0.02 -7.00 4.28
N VAL A 263 1.23 -7.16 4.71
CA VAL A 263 1.88 -6.27 5.70
C VAL A 263 1.90 -4.83 5.21
N THR A 264 2.34 -4.62 3.97
CA THR A 264 2.33 -3.28 3.34
C THR A 264 0.92 -2.74 3.20
N GLY A 265 -0.07 -3.58 2.90
CA GLY A 265 -1.48 -3.19 2.84
C GLY A 265 -1.97 -2.60 4.17
N HIS A 266 -1.67 -3.25 5.29
CA HIS A 266 -2.02 -2.72 6.62
C HIS A 266 -1.27 -1.43 6.95
N ILE A 267 0.02 -1.34 6.62
CA ILE A 267 0.82 -0.12 6.80
C ILE A 267 0.24 1.03 5.97
N HIS A 268 -0.09 0.79 4.70
CA HIS A 268 -0.70 1.80 3.84
C HIS A 268 -2.02 2.31 4.40
N ASN A 269 -2.88 1.42 4.89
CA ASN A 269 -4.15 1.82 5.50
C ASN A 269 -3.93 2.69 6.75
N ALA A 270 -2.94 2.36 7.59
CA ALA A 270 -2.58 3.19 8.73
C ALA A 270 -2.05 4.58 8.30
N ILE A 271 -1.21 4.63 7.26
CA ILE A 271 -0.68 5.86 6.68
C ILE A 271 -1.81 6.75 6.18
N GLU A 272 -2.68 6.26 5.29
CA GLU A 272 -3.75 7.06 4.70
C GLU A 272 -4.79 7.48 5.75
N ALA A 273 -5.13 6.60 6.69
CA ALA A 273 -6.04 6.95 7.78
C ALA A 273 -5.48 8.08 8.66
N SER A 274 -4.16 8.07 8.90
CA SER A 274 -3.47 9.07 9.72
C SER A 274 -3.49 10.49 9.14
N ALA A 275 -3.85 10.65 7.86
CA ALA A 275 -3.86 11.95 7.21
C ALA A 275 -5.18 12.72 7.32
N ASN A 276 -6.20 12.09 7.90
CA ASN A 276 -7.54 12.66 7.99
C ASN A 276 -7.75 13.30 9.38
N SER A 277 -8.49 12.63 10.27
CA SER A 277 -8.72 13.06 11.66
C SER A 277 -7.99 12.16 12.65
N LEU A 278 -7.86 12.58 13.91
CA LEU A 278 -7.30 11.73 14.97
C LEU A 278 -8.15 10.46 15.19
N ASP A 279 -9.47 10.54 15.02
CA ASP A 279 -10.35 9.36 15.12
C ASP A 279 -10.15 8.41 13.94
N ALA A 280 -10.00 8.94 12.72
CA ALA A 280 -9.66 8.13 11.55
C ALA A 280 -8.31 7.44 11.74
N TRP A 281 -7.32 8.17 12.26
CA TRP A 281 -6.03 7.60 12.63
C TRP A 281 -6.18 6.47 13.65
N ALA A 282 -6.90 6.70 14.76
CA ALA A 282 -7.12 5.71 15.81
C ALA A 282 -7.75 4.42 15.28
N ILE A 283 -8.78 4.54 14.44
CA ILE A 283 -9.44 3.39 13.82
C ILE A 283 -8.49 2.70 12.84
N GLY A 284 -7.88 3.45 11.92
CA GLY A 284 -7.01 2.90 10.88
C GLY A 284 -5.81 2.17 11.46
N ILE A 285 -5.12 2.76 12.46
CA ILE A 285 -3.97 2.11 13.10
C ILE A 285 -4.40 0.95 13.99
N GLY A 286 -5.54 1.04 14.68
CA GLY A 286 -6.08 -0.06 15.48
C GLY A 286 -6.38 -1.30 14.63
N VAL A 287 -7.00 -1.12 13.46
CA VAL A 287 -7.28 -2.17 12.49
C VAL A 287 -6.00 -2.70 11.86
N ALA A 288 -5.05 -1.84 11.51
CA ALA A 288 -3.75 -2.26 10.97
C ALA A 288 -2.98 -3.13 11.97
N VAL A 289 -2.88 -2.72 13.24
CA VAL A 289 -2.26 -3.51 14.32
C VAL A 289 -2.97 -4.85 14.50
N GLU A 290 -4.30 -4.88 14.47
CA GLU A 290 -5.08 -6.12 14.57
C GLU A 290 -4.77 -7.08 13.40
N GLY A 291 -4.80 -6.58 12.17
CA GLY A 291 -4.47 -7.36 10.96
C GLY A 291 -3.05 -7.91 10.97
N LEU A 292 -2.07 -7.08 11.34
CA LEU A 292 -0.67 -7.49 11.47
C LEU A 292 -0.48 -8.51 12.60
N ALA A 293 -1.13 -8.32 13.75
CA ALA A 293 -1.05 -9.26 14.86
C ALA A 293 -1.54 -10.66 14.46
N MET A 294 -2.54 -10.76 13.58
CA MET A 294 -3.04 -12.03 13.06
C MET A 294 -2.03 -12.78 12.19
N MET A 295 -1.00 -12.09 11.67
CA MET A 295 0.09 -12.70 10.90
C MET A 295 1.19 -13.29 11.78
N LEU A 296 1.22 -12.96 13.07
CA LEU A 296 2.18 -13.55 14.01
C LEU A 296 1.89 -15.03 14.21
N SER A 297 2.89 -15.90 14.04
CA SER A 297 2.73 -17.33 14.34
C SER A 297 2.47 -17.53 15.83
N MET A 298 1.38 -18.21 16.14
CA MET A 298 1.09 -18.71 17.48
C MET A 298 0.49 -20.09 17.33
N GLU A 299 1.26 -21.07 17.78
CA GLU A 299 0.76 -22.42 17.99
C GLU A 299 0.05 -22.45 19.32
N ARG A 300 -1.13 -23.07 19.34
CA ARG A 300 -1.79 -23.43 20.58
C ARG A 300 -1.39 -24.86 20.91
N ASP A 301 -1.23 -25.12 22.20
CA ASP A 301 -1.01 -26.46 22.68
C ASP A 301 -2.15 -27.40 22.20
N GLU A 302 -1.76 -28.55 21.66
CA GLU A 302 -2.70 -29.50 21.07
C GLU A 302 -3.65 -30.05 22.14
N GLN A 303 -3.13 -30.27 23.36
CA GLN A 303 -3.92 -30.72 24.49
C GLN A 303 -4.92 -29.65 24.95
N GLU A 304 -4.52 -28.39 25.05
CA GLU A 304 -5.42 -27.27 25.35
C GLU A 304 -6.57 -27.18 24.32
N ASN A 305 -6.26 -27.35 23.03
CA ASN A 305 -7.27 -27.36 21.97
C ASN A 305 -8.28 -28.50 22.13
N GLU A 306 -7.83 -29.71 22.42
CA GLU A 306 -8.72 -30.85 22.66
C GLU A 306 -9.57 -30.67 23.93
N ASN A 307 -9.00 -30.06 24.97
CA ASN A 307 -9.75 -29.71 26.17
C ASN A 307 -10.87 -28.70 25.85
N ILE A 308 -10.59 -27.66 25.06
CA ILE A 308 -11.59 -26.67 24.63
C ILE A 308 -12.68 -27.32 23.77
N LYS A 309 -12.33 -28.18 22.80
CA LYS A 309 -13.32 -28.90 21.98
C LYS A 309 -14.19 -29.84 22.81
N THR A 310 -13.61 -30.47 23.83
CA THR A 310 -14.35 -31.33 24.76
C THR A 310 -15.33 -30.50 25.59
N LEU A 311 -14.90 -29.35 26.11
CA LEU A 311 -15.77 -28.41 26.82
C LEU A 311 -16.89 -27.88 25.92
N GLN A 312 -16.59 -27.52 24.67
CA GLN A 312 -17.59 -27.05 23.70
C GLN A 312 -18.67 -28.10 23.43
N ARG A 313 -18.27 -29.36 23.20
CA ARG A 313 -19.19 -30.49 23.02
C ARG A 313 -20.08 -30.67 24.24
N PHE A 314 -19.47 -30.72 25.42
CA PHE A 314 -20.21 -30.86 26.68
C PHE A 314 -21.29 -29.78 26.83
N ILE A 315 -20.94 -28.50 26.62
CA ILE A 315 -21.91 -27.39 26.73
C ILE A 315 -23.04 -27.53 25.70
N ILE A 316 -22.73 -27.89 24.45
CA ILE A 316 -23.74 -28.07 23.40
C ILE A 316 -24.68 -29.23 23.71
N ASP A 317 -24.14 -30.34 24.20
CA ASP A 317 -24.91 -31.54 24.53
C ASP A 317 -25.88 -31.25 25.69
N GLN A 318 -25.43 -30.52 26.71
CA GLN A 318 -26.31 -30.04 27.78
C GLN A 318 -27.43 -29.16 27.24
N VAL A 319 -27.14 -28.20 26.37
CA VAL A 319 -28.18 -27.31 25.81
C VAL A 319 -29.17 -28.05 24.92
N ASN A 320 -28.71 -29.03 24.13
CA ASN A 320 -29.58 -29.80 23.24
C ASN A 320 -30.43 -30.84 23.97
N GLY A 321 -29.95 -31.32 25.13
CA GLY A 321 -30.63 -32.28 26.00
C GLY A 321 -31.84 -31.71 26.74
N HIS A 322 -31.95 -30.38 26.85
CA HIS A 322 -33.07 -29.69 27.48
C HIS A 322 -33.93 -28.96 26.44
N GLU A 323 -35.17 -29.40 26.26
CA GLU A 323 -36.09 -28.87 25.23
C GLU A 323 -36.31 -27.36 25.35
N GLU A 324 -36.43 -26.86 26.59
CA GLU A 324 -36.55 -25.44 26.94
C GLU A 324 -35.34 -24.57 26.52
N HIS A 325 -34.15 -25.17 26.39
CA HIS A 325 -32.92 -24.44 26.06
C HIS A 325 -32.55 -24.46 24.57
N ARG A 326 -33.23 -25.28 23.75
CA ARG A 326 -32.91 -25.45 22.33
C ARG A 326 -33.00 -24.15 21.52
N VAL A 327 -33.90 -23.24 21.90
CA VAL A 327 -34.02 -21.91 21.28
C VAL A 327 -32.74 -21.08 21.40
N PHE A 328 -31.90 -21.35 22.41
CA PHE A 328 -30.62 -20.67 22.62
C PHE A 328 -29.43 -21.40 22.02
N ALA A 329 -29.59 -22.62 21.51
CA ALA A 329 -28.48 -23.46 21.05
C ALA A 329 -27.61 -22.78 19.99
N ALA A 330 -28.22 -22.08 19.03
CA ALA A 330 -27.49 -21.34 18.00
C ALA A 330 -26.65 -20.18 18.60
N ARG A 331 -27.20 -19.44 19.56
CA ARG A 331 -26.50 -18.34 20.24
C ARG A 331 -25.36 -18.86 21.10
N ILE A 332 -25.60 -19.93 21.87
CA ILE A 332 -24.59 -20.55 22.72
C ILE A 332 -23.45 -21.11 21.86
N ARG A 333 -23.77 -21.77 20.73
CA ARG A 333 -22.77 -22.24 19.76
C ARG A 333 -21.91 -21.08 19.24
N GLY A 334 -22.51 -19.94 18.92
CA GLY A 334 -21.79 -18.73 18.53
C GLY A 334 -20.84 -18.22 19.63
N LEU A 335 -21.33 -18.15 20.88
CA LEU A 335 -20.54 -17.70 22.03
C LEU A 335 -19.32 -18.59 22.28
N ILE A 336 -19.54 -19.90 22.42
CA ILE A 336 -18.45 -20.83 22.76
C ILE A 336 -17.56 -21.14 21.56
N GLY A 337 -18.06 -21.01 20.33
CA GLY A 337 -17.29 -21.23 19.11
C GLY A 337 -16.05 -20.33 19.03
N SER A 338 -16.10 -19.16 19.67
CA SER A 338 -14.97 -18.22 19.73
C SER A 338 -13.80 -18.70 20.62
N LEU A 339 -14.02 -19.67 21.52
CA LEU A 339 -12.99 -20.17 22.46
C LEU A 339 -11.80 -20.85 21.76
N THR A 340 -12.03 -21.41 20.57
CA THR A 340 -10.97 -22.03 19.76
C THR A 340 -10.14 -21.01 18.99
N SER A 341 -10.60 -19.76 18.88
CA SER A 341 -9.88 -18.73 18.12
C SER A 341 -8.78 -18.09 18.97
N ILE A 342 -7.57 -18.03 18.41
CA ILE A 342 -6.48 -17.24 18.96
C ILE A 342 -6.71 -15.80 18.52
N ARG A 343 -6.93 -14.90 19.48
CA ARG A 343 -7.26 -13.50 19.19
C ARG A 343 -5.97 -12.71 18.96
N ALA A 344 -6.09 -11.58 18.26
CA ALA A 344 -4.98 -10.65 18.05
C ALA A 344 -4.31 -10.23 19.37
N ILE A 345 -5.10 -9.97 20.42
CA ILE A 345 -4.58 -9.62 21.75
C ILE A 345 -3.72 -10.72 22.36
N ASP A 346 -4.08 -11.99 22.16
CA ASP A 346 -3.33 -13.12 22.69
C ASP A 346 -1.96 -13.18 21.99
N ARG A 347 -1.93 -13.00 20.66
CA ARG A 347 -0.71 -12.92 19.84
C ARG A 347 0.21 -11.78 20.27
N MET A 348 -0.34 -10.59 20.48
CA MET A 348 0.43 -9.42 20.93
C MET A 348 0.98 -9.59 22.35
N ASN A 349 0.20 -10.18 23.27
CA ASN A 349 0.71 -10.50 24.61
C ASN A 349 1.87 -11.49 24.53
N LYS A 350 1.79 -12.51 23.67
CA LYS A 350 2.88 -13.46 23.48
C LYS A 350 4.12 -12.83 22.86
N LEU A 351 3.94 -11.91 21.92
CA LEU A 351 5.03 -11.12 21.37
C LEU A 351 5.72 -10.30 22.48
N ALA A 352 4.93 -9.67 23.35
CA ALA A 352 5.45 -8.90 24.48
C ALA A 352 6.18 -9.77 25.52
N GLU A 353 5.68 -10.97 25.82
CA GLU A 353 6.38 -11.95 26.68
C GLU A 353 7.77 -12.31 26.17
N LYS A 354 7.96 -12.33 24.85
CA LYS A 354 9.23 -12.64 24.19
C LYS A 354 10.14 -11.41 24.01
N GLY A 355 9.77 -10.25 24.56
CA GLY A 355 10.50 -8.98 24.37
C GLY A 355 10.31 -8.36 22.98
N GLY A 356 9.35 -8.85 22.19
CA GLY A 356 9.06 -8.31 20.87
C GLY A 356 8.10 -7.13 20.86
N ALA A 357 7.53 -6.73 22.00
CA ALA A 357 6.70 -5.54 22.17
C ALA A 357 6.61 -5.11 23.64
N ASP A 358 6.32 -3.83 23.91
CA ASP A 358 6.03 -3.35 25.27
C ASP A 358 4.56 -3.62 25.64
N ARG A 359 4.31 -4.17 26.84
CA ARG A 359 2.97 -4.44 27.36
C ARG A 359 2.12 -3.17 27.47
N VAL A 360 2.74 -2.02 27.72
CA VAL A 360 2.05 -0.72 27.76
C VAL A 360 1.44 -0.38 26.39
N HIS A 361 2.12 -0.73 25.31
CA HIS A 361 1.60 -0.49 23.96
C HIS A 361 0.43 -1.42 23.62
N VAL A 362 0.52 -2.68 24.03
CA VAL A 362 -0.58 -3.66 23.88
C VAL A 362 -1.83 -3.22 24.66
N ALA A 363 -1.64 -2.69 25.87
CA ALA A 363 -2.71 -2.13 26.68
C ALA A 363 -3.36 -0.89 26.02
N ALA A 364 -2.56 0.00 25.43
CA ALA A 364 -3.04 1.17 24.69
C ALA A 364 -3.92 0.76 23.50
N TRP A 365 -3.54 -0.28 22.75
CA TRP A 365 -4.36 -0.79 21.64
C TRP A 365 -5.73 -1.28 22.12
N LYS A 366 -5.77 -2.06 23.22
CA LYS A 366 -7.03 -2.55 23.79
C LYS A 366 -7.95 -1.39 24.18
N LYS A 367 -7.40 -0.33 24.77
CA LYS A 367 -8.14 0.87 25.16
C LYS A 367 -8.69 1.62 23.94
N LEU A 368 -7.86 1.89 22.94
CA LEU A 368 -8.26 2.64 21.74
C LEU A 368 -9.29 1.88 20.89
N ARG A 369 -9.11 0.57 20.70
CA ARG A 369 -10.06 -0.28 19.98
C ARG A 369 -11.45 -0.25 20.61
N ASN A 370 -11.52 -0.37 21.94
CA ASN A 370 -12.79 -0.33 22.65
C ASN A 370 -13.49 1.04 22.49
N ARG A 371 -12.73 2.13 22.54
CA ARG A 371 -13.26 3.49 22.33
C ARG A 371 -13.81 3.69 20.91
N GLY A 372 -13.07 3.28 19.89
CA GLY A 372 -13.45 3.49 18.49
C GLY A 372 -14.63 2.62 18.02
N VAL A 373 -14.75 1.40 18.56
CA VAL A 373 -15.79 0.44 18.14
C VAL A 373 -17.04 0.52 19.03
N HIS A 374 -16.90 0.98 20.28
CA HIS A 374 -17.99 1.07 21.25
C HIS A 374 -17.98 2.42 22.00
N PRO A 375 -18.26 3.55 21.32
CA PRO A 375 -18.35 4.84 21.98
C PRO A 375 -19.50 4.84 23.00
N THR A 376 -19.21 5.21 24.26
CA THR A 376 -20.21 5.41 25.32
C THR A 376 -20.66 6.86 25.35
N ALA A 377 -21.88 7.15 25.82
CA ALA A 377 -22.41 8.52 25.91
C ALA A 377 -21.52 9.45 26.75
N GLU A 378 -20.81 8.92 27.75
CA GLU A 378 -19.86 9.65 28.60
C GLU A 378 -18.57 10.07 27.88
N SER A 379 -18.30 9.56 26.68
CA SER A 379 -17.07 9.88 25.93
C SER A 379 -17.13 11.19 25.12
N GLN A 380 -18.22 11.97 25.26
CA GLN A 380 -18.47 13.18 24.48
C GLN A 380 -17.93 14.48 25.12
N GLU A 381 -17.61 14.50 26.42
CA GLU A 381 -16.98 15.64 27.06
C GLU A 381 -15.47 15.42 27.20
N VAL A 382 -14.69 15.87 26.20
CA VAL A 382 -13.24 15.63 26.16
C VAL A 382 -12.51 16.93 26.54
N GLY A 383 -11.94 16.96 27.75
CA GLY A 383 -11.01 18.02 28.17
C GLY A 383 -9.66 17.94 27.44
N SER A 384 -8.85 19.00 27.50
CA SER A 384 -7.54 19.04 26.83
C SER A 384 -6.58 17.93 27.29
N LEU A 385 -6.63 17.53 28.57
CA LEU A 385 -5.84 16.42 29.12
C LEU A 385 -6.21 15.07 28.51
N ASP A 386 -7.47 14.88 28.10
CA ASP A 386 -7.92 13.64 27.47
C ASP A 386 -7.49 13.53 26.01
N TYR A 387 -7.35 14.68 25.32
CA TYR A 387 -6.74 14.73 23.99
C TYR A 387 -5.25 14.36 24.01
N GLN A 388 -4.49 14.88 24.97
CA GLN A 388 -3.07 14.51 25.07
C GLN A 388 -2.89 13.03 25.35
N ARG A 389 -3.70 12.44 26.24
CA ARG A 389 -3.68 10.99 26.50
C ARG A 389 -4.04 10.17 25.26
N PHE A 390 -4.99 10.66 24.47
CA PHE A 390 -5.37 10.03 23.21
C PHE A 390 -4.23 10.05 22.19
N ILE A 391 -3.53 11.19 22.04
CA ILE A 391 -2.34 11.31 21.20
C ILE A 391 -1.20 10.41 21.70
N ASP A 392 -0.97 10.36 23.02
CA ASP A 392 0.03 9.48 23.62
C ASP A 392 -0.30 8.01 23.33
N ASP A 393 -1.57 7.60 23.41
CA ASP A 393 -2.01 6.26 23.04
C ASP A 393 -1.80 5.99 21.53
N LEU A 394 -2.10 6.94 20.65
CA LEU A 394 -1.84 6.80 19.20
C LEU A 394 -0.36 6.55 18.90
N HIS A 395 0.55 7.31 19.53
CA HIS A 395 1.98 7.10 19.37
C HIS A 395 2.44 5.73 19.90
N ARG A 396 1.84 5.22 20.98
CA ARG A 396 2.10 3.84 21.45
C ARG A 396 1.66 2.79 20.42
N LEU A 397 0.53 3.02 19.73
CA LEU A 397 0.10 2.15 18.63
C LEU A 397 1.03 2.23 17.42
N ASN A 398 1.59 3.41 17.10
CA ASN A 398 2.63 3.51 16.07
C ASN A 398 3.81 2.58 16.40
N VAL A 399 4.28 2.61 17.65
CA VAL A 399 5.40 1.75 18.07
C VAL A 399 5.00 0.28 18.06
N LEU A 400 3.79 -0.07 18.50
CA LEU A 400 3.29 -1.45 18.44
C LEU A 400 3.19 -1.98 17.01
N LEU A 401 2.70 -1.17 16.08
CA LEU A 401 2.65 -1.49 14.65
C LEU A 401 4.05 -1.85 14.16
N TYR A 402 5.05 -1.01 14.45
CA TYR A 402 6.42 -1.28 14.05
C TYR A 402 7.03 -2.49 14.75
N HIS A 403 6.78 -2.70 16.04
CA HIS A 403 7.26 -3.87 16.77
C HIS A 403 6.75 -5.19 16.18
N ILE A 404 5.49 -5.22 15.74
CA ILE A 404 4.93 -6.39 15.05
C ILE A 404 5.60 -6.56 13.68
N VAL A 405 5.75 -5.50 12.89
CA VAL A 405 6.42 -5.57 11.57
C VAL A 405 7.88 -6.01 11.71
N PHE A 406 8.62 -5.44 12.67
CA PHE A 406 10.00 -5.81 12.96
C PHE A 406 10.12 -7.30 13.31
N HIS A 407 9.17 -7.83 14.08
CA HIS A 407 9.12 -9.27 14.35
C HIS A 407 8.93 -10.08 13.07
N ILE A 408 7.94 -9.70 12.26
CA ILE A 408 7.58 -10.40 11.01
C ILE A 408 8.76 -10.42 10.03
N ILE A 409 9.44 -9.29 9.85
CA ILE A 409 10.57 -9.19 8.92
C ILE A 409 11.90 -9.64 9.53
N GLY A 410 11.93 -9.99 10.82
CA GLY A 410 13.16 -10.38 11.54
C GLY A 410 14.15 -9.24 11.75
N TYR A 411 13.70 -7.99 11.77
CA TYR A 411 14.57 -6.82 12.00
C TYR A 411 15.15 -6.81 13.40
N ARG A 412 16.42 -6.40 13.52
CA ARG A 412 17.12 -6.15 14.77
C ARG A 412 17.94 -4.89 14.59
N GLY A 413 17.72 -3.90 15.46
CA GLY A 413 18.37 -2.61 15.34
C GLY A 413 17.56 -1.49 15.96
N PRO A 414 18.01 -0.25 15.76
CA PRO A 414 17.41 0.90 16.41
C PRO A 414 16.06 1.27 15.80
N TYR A 415 15.22 1.88 16.63
CA TYR A 415 13.93 2.47 16.26
C TYR A 415 13.64 3.67 17.15
N THR A 416 12.73 4.54 16.71
CA THR A 416 12.25 5.66 17.54
C THR A 416 11.04 5.24 18.36
N ASP A 417 11.14 5.36 19.68
CA ASP A 417 10.05 5.07 20.59
C ASP A 417 9.12 6.27 20.77
N TYR A 418 8.19 6.44 19.84
CA TYR A 418 7.17 7.49 19.90
C TYR A 418 6.25 7.37 21.14
N GLY A 419 6.17 6.18 21.75
CA GLY A 419 5.37 5.95 22.96
C GLY A 419 5.95 6.58 24.23
N THR A 420 7.21 7.02 24.18
CA THR A 420 7.92 7.68 25.29
C THR A 420 8.16 9.17 24.97
N ARG A 421 7.98 10.04 25.97
CA ARG A 421 8.22 11.49 25.83
C ARG A 421 9.62 11.76 25.27
N ASN A 422 9.72 12.76 24.39
CA ASN A 422 10.92 13.14 23.64
C ASN A 422 11.39 12.11 22.60
N PHE A 423 10.61 11.05 22.36
CA PHE A 423 10.82 10.08 21.27
C PHE A 423 12.26 9.52 21.24
N PRO A 424 12.73 8.90 22.33
CA PRO A 424 14.10 8.38 22.40
C PRO A 424 14.33 7.25 21.38
N ILE A 425 15.59 7.08 20.98
CA ILE A 425 16.01 5.90 20.23
C ILE A 425 16.18 4.73 21.19
N LYS A 426 15.67 3.57 20.79
CA LYS A 426 15.82 2.28 21.49
C LYS A 426 16.19 1.20 20.49
N ASP A 427 16.69 0.07 20.97
CA ASP A 427 16.98 -1.10 20.15
C ASP A 427 15.85 -2.13 20.19
N TYR A 428 15.65 -2.79 19.05
CA TYR A 428 14.75 -3.92 18.88
C TYR A 428 15.53 -5.23 18.65
N PRO A 429 15.13 -6.37 19.25
CA PRO A 429 14.03 -6.53 20.19
C PRO A 429 14.32 -5.82 21.52
N LEU A 430 13.28 -5.59 22.31
CA LEU A 430 13.44 -5.02 23.65
C LEU A 430 14.29 -6.01 24.44
N MET A 431 15.50 -5.61 24.86
CA MET A 431 16.31 -6.46 25.72
C MET A 431 15.47 -6.83 26.92
N GLY A 432 15.24 -8.14 27.10
CA GLY A 432 14.44 -8.63 28.19
C GLY A 432 14.99 -8.02 29.47
N VAL A 433 14.13 -7.36 30.25
CA VAL A 433 14.36 -7.27 31.68
C VAL A 433 14.47 -8.72 32.09
N SER A 434 15.70 -9.25 32.18
CA SER A 434 15.91 -10.59 32.71
C SER A 434 15.15 -10.58 34.02
N ASN A 435 14.12 -11.41 34.15
CA ASN A 435 13.45 -11.60 35.42
C ASN A 435 14.57 -11.96 36.39
N SER A 436 15.05 -10.98 37.15
CA SER A 436 15.88 -11.22 38.31
C SER A 436 14.94 -11.97 39.22
N VAL A 437 14.99 -13.29 39.12
CA VAL A 437 14.37 -14.21 40.04
C VAL A 437 14.81 -13.69 41.40
N LYS A 438 13.87 -13.10 42.14
CA LYS A 438 14.07 -12.85 43.55
C LYS A 438 14.32 -14.23 44.13
N SER A 439 15.59 -14.55 44.36
CA SER A 439 15.96 -15.65 45.22
C SER A 439 15.35 -15.31 46.58
N GLU A 440 14.21 -15.91 46.87
CA GLU A 440 13.76 -16.07 48.24
C GLU A 440 14.90 -16.78 48.97
N GLN A 441 15.62 -16.02 49.79
CA GLN A 441 16.49 -16.61 50.79
C GLN A 441 15.58 -17.29 51.83
N PRO A 442 15.95 -18.51 52.28
CA PRO A 442 15.13 -19.35 53.15
C PRO A 442 14.86 -18.75 54.52
#